data_AF-A0AAU8RL13-F1
#
_entry.id   AF-A0AAU8RL13-F1
#
_cell.length_a   1.000
_cell.length_b   1.000
_cell.length_c   1.000
_cell.angle_alpha   90.00
_cell.angle_beta   90.00
_cell.angle_gamma   90.00
#
_symmetry.space_group_name_H-M   'P 1'
#
loop_
_entity.id
_entity.type
_entity.pdbx_description
1 polymer ?
#
loop_
_entity_poly.entity_id
_entity_poly.type
_entity_poly.pdbx_seq_one_letter_code
_entity_poly.pdbx_strand_id
1 'polypeptide(L)'
;MFDEKNNSFEHFGHDPKDNNTISSNKILYTFETHDGSIWICTLDGLNKFNPDTNTVERFYHDEENPYSIGQNSVWTGVEDSKNRLWLGLRTEGLSLFDPNTEKFHN
;
A
#
# COMPACT_ATOMS: atom_id res chain seq x y z
N MET A 1 -1.59 5.35 -14.53
CA MET A 1 -1.05 6.73 -14.51
C MET A 1 -1.45 7.43 -15.80
N PHE A 2 -1.80 8.72 -15.76
CA PHE A 2 -2.15 9.48 -16.97
C PHE A 2 -0.87 10.11 -17.56
N ASP A 3 -0.61 9.83 -18.83
CA ASP A 3 0.44 10.48 -19.62
C ASP A 3 -0.20 11.57 -20.47
N GLU A 4 -0.03 12.82 -20.04
CA GLU A 4 -0.60 13.99 -20.70
C GLU A 4 -0.04 14.19 -22.12
N LYS A 5 1.24 13.85 -22.35
CA LYS A 5 1.90 14.04 -23.64
C LYS A 5 1.28 13.15 -24.72
N ASN A 6 0.96 11.92 -24.35
CA ASN A 6 0.39 10.93 -25.25
C ASN A 6 -1.14 10.82 -25.13
N ASN A 7 -1.75 11.57 -24.21
CA ASN A 7 -3.16 11.46 -23.83
C ASN A 7 -3.59 10.00 -23.59
N SER A 8 -2.77 9.28 -22.82
CA SER A 8 -2.92 7.84 -22.60
C SER A 8 -2.91 7.51 -21.11
N PHE A 9 -3.40 6.29 -20.79
CA PHE A 9 -3.35 5.77 -19.43
C PHE A 9 -2.48 4.52 -19.40
N GLU A 10 -1.52 4.51 -18.49
CA GLU A 10 -0.79 3.30 -18.10
C GLU A 10 -1.60 2.54 -17.05
N HIS A 11 -1.80 1.24 -17.28
CA HIS A 11 -2.54 0.36 -16.40
C HIS A 11 -1.60 -0.46 -15.53
N PHE A 12 -1.72 -0.28 -14.21
CA PHE A 12 -1.01 -1.06 -13.20
C PHE A 12 -2.00 -2.05 -12.58
N GLY A 13 -1.97 -3.29 -13.06
CA GLY A 13 -2.84 -4.36 -12.58
C GLY A 13 -2.08 -5.45 -11.86
N HIS A 14 -2.78 -6.23 -11.05
CA HIS A 14 -2.25 -7.42 -10.39
C HIS A 14 -1.91 -8.50 -11.42
N ASP A 15 -0.64 -8.92 -11.44
CA ASP A 15 -0.17 -10.15 -12.07
C ASP A 15 0.36 -11.10 -10.99
N PRO A 16 -0.28 -12.27 -10.78
CA PRO A 16 0.17 -13.24 -9.77
C PRO A 16 1.55 -13.84 -10.06
N LYS A 17 2.09 -13.68 -11.27
CA LYS A 17 3.43 -14.15 -11.66
C LYS A 17 4.52 -13.09 -11.49
N ASP A 18 4.15 -11.83 -11.28
CA ASP A 18 5.07 -10.71 -11.12
C ASP A 18 4.83 -10.01 -9.79
N ASN A 19 5.79 -10.16 -8.88
CA ASN A 19 5.75 -9.55 -7.55
C ASN A 19 5.93 -8.02 -7.58
N ASN A 20 6.32 -7.44 -8.72
CA ASN A 20 6.44 -5.99 -8.88
C ASN A 20 5.12 -5.31 -9.28
N THR A 21 4.03 -6.07 -9.39
CA THR A 21 2.69 -5.52 -9.63
C THR A 21 1.91 -5.32 -8.33
N ILE A 22 0.75 -4.68 -8.36
CA ILE A 22 -0.09 -4.55 -7.15
C ILE A 22 -0.62 -5.90 -6.67
N SER A 23 -0.91 -6.00 -5.37
CA SER A 23 -1.37 -7.22 -4.70
C SER A 23 -2.78 -7.64 -5.09
N SER A 24 -3.63 -6.70 -5.51
CA SER A 24 -5.01 -6.96 -5.90
C SER A 24 -5.56 -5.88 -6.83
N ASN A 25 -6.40 -6.28 -7.80
CA ASN A 25 -7.14 -5.35 -8.67
C ASN A 25 -8.30 -4.63 -7.95
N LYS A 26 -8.63 -5.01 -6.72
CA LYS A 26 -9.69 -4.38 -5.92
C LYS A 26 -9.09 -3.30 -5.03
N ILE A 27 -8.82 -2.15 -5.63
CA ILE A 27 -8.32 -0.95 -4.94
C ILE A 27 -9.48 -0.33 -4.15
N LEU A 28 -9.24 -0.04 -2.87
CA LEU A 28 -10.23 0.55 -1.95
C LEU A 28 -9.91 2.02 -1.66
N TYR A 29 -8.64 2.36 -1.55
CA TYR A 29 -8.18 3.71 -1.25
C TYR A 29 -6.75 3.92 -1.72
N THR A 30 -6.40 5.16 -2.06
CA THR A 30 -5.02 5.54 -2.37
C THR A 30 -4.70 6.89 -1.73
N PHE A 31 -3.47 7.05 -1.27
CA PHE A 31 -2.97 8.33 -0.75
C PHE A 31 -1.47 8.46 -1.03
N GLU A 32 -1.02 9.71 -1.13
CA GLU A 32 0.39 10.04 -1.32
C GLU A 32 1.01 10.43 0.03
N THR A 33 2.23 9.95 0.28
CA THR A 33 3.04 10.33 1.45
C THR A 33 4.02 11.43 1.11
N HIS A 34 4.57 12.09 2.13
CA HIS A 34 5.47 13.22 1.95
C HIS A 34 6.74 12.89 1.13
N ASP A 35 7.12 11.60 1.09
CA ASP A 35 8.28 11.09 0.35
C ASP A 35 7.97 10.84 -1.15
N GLY A 36 6.75 11.16 -1.60
CA GLY A 36 6.28 10.96 -2.97
C GLY A 36 5.80 9.54 -3.26
N SER A 37 5.83 8.63 -2.28
CA SER A 37 5.29 7.29 -2.46
C SER A 37 3.77 7.31 -2.51
N ILE A 38 3.19 6.47 -3.36
CA ILE A 38 1.75 6.27 -3.43
C ILE A 38 1.42 4.96 -2.71
N TRP A 39 0.63 5.06 -1.65
CA TRP A 39 0.13 3.91 -0.92
C TRP A 39 -1.22 3.49 -1.49
N ILE A 40 -1.36 2.20 -1.79
CA ILE A 40 -2.53 1.61 -2.44
C ILE A 40 -3.11 0.56 -1.51
N CYS A 41 -4.22 0.92 -0.87
CA CYS A 41 -5.00 0.03 -0.02
C CYS A 41 -5.89 -0.85 -0.88
N THR A 42 -5.79 -2.17 -0.72
CA THR A 42 -6.57 -3.12 -1.52
C THR A 42 -7.36 -4.10 -0.65
N LEU A 43 -8.25 -4.87 -1.28
CA LEU A 43 -8.94 -5.95 -0.60
C LEU A 43 -8.00 -7.06 -0.11
N ASP A 44 -6.82 -7.22 -0.73
CA ASP A 44 -5.86 -8.26 -0.38
C ASP A 44 -4.42 -7.74 -0.48
N GLY A 45 -3.94 -7.15 0.62
CA GLY A 45 -2.61 -6.57 0.77
C GLY A 45 -2.61 -5.04 0.72
N LEU A 46 -1.55 -4.46 1.26
CA LEU A 46 -1.18 -3.06 1.10
C LEU A 46 -0.02 -2.96 0.13
N ASN A 47 0.03 -1.90 -0.68
CA ASN A 47 1.12 -1.69 -1.61
C ASN A 47 1.73 -0.31 -1.43
N LYS A 48 3.06 -0.23 -1.48
CA LYS A 48 3.80 1.03 -1.63
C LYS A 48 4.32 1.09 -3.06
N PHE A 49 3.84 2.07 -3.83
CA PHE A 49 4.28 2.32 -5.19
C PHE A 49 5.21 3.54 -5.22
N ASN A 50 6.39 3.36 -5.80
CA ASN A 50 7.32 4.45 -6.08
C ASN A 50 7.17 4.88 -7.56
N PRO A 51 6.64 6.08 -7.85
CA PRO A 51 6.44 6.55 -9.21
C PRO A 51 7.74 6.86 -9.96
N ASP A 52 8.84 7.17 -9.28
CA ASP A 52 10.12 7.49 -9.91
C ASP A 52 10.83 6.23 -10.45
N THR A 53 10.70 5.12 -9.72
CA THR A 53 11.33 3.84 -10.08
C THR A 53 10.36 2.84 -10.71
N ASN A 54 9.07 3.14 -10.71
CA ASN A 54 8.00 2.27 -11.15
C ASN A 54 7.99 0.89 -10.45
N THR A 55 8.27 0.88 -9.15
CA THR A 55 8.36 -0.34 -8.34
C THR A 55 7.23 -0.42 -7.33
N VAL A 56 6.72 -1.63 -7.11
CA VAL A 56 5.73 -1.93 -6.07
C VAL A 56 6.35 -2.81 -5.00
N GLU A 57 6.19 -2.41 -3.75
CA GLU A 57 6.41 -3.25 -2.58
C GLU A 57 5.05 -3.65 -1.98
N ARG A 58 4.91 -4.93 -1.59
CA ARG A 58 3.67 -5.48 -1.05
C ARG A 58 3.82 -5.83 0.42
N PHE A 59 2.84 -5.46 1.24
CA PHE A 59 2.74 -5.84 2.64
C PHE A 59 1.51 -6.73 2.85
N TYR A 60 1.74 -7.90 3.42
CA TYR A 60 0.73 -8.89 3.76
C TYR A 60 0.74 -9.18 5.26
N HIS A 61 -0.40 -9.64 5.76
CA HIS A 61 -0.52 -10.23 7.07
C HIS A 61 0.24 -11.56 7.11
N ASP A 62 0.97 -11.76 8.20
CA ASP A 62 1.74 -12.97 8.47
C ASP A 62 1.55 -13.32 9.96
N GLU A 63 0.90 -14.45 10.22
CA GLU A 63 0.59 -14.94 11.57
C GLU A 63 1.85 -15.24 12.40
N GLU A 64 2.98 -15.53 11.75
CA GLU A 64 4.25 -15.82 12.43
C GLU A 64 5.07 -14.54 12.70
N ASN A 65 4.71 -13.42 12.07
CA ASN A 65 5.39 -12.15 12.21
C ASN A 65 4.50 -11.11 12.93
N PRO A 66 4.76 -10.82 14.22
CA PRO A 66 3.96 -9.85 14.98
C PRO A 66 4.12 -8.40 14.49
N TYR A 67 5.08 -8.13 13.60
CA TYR A 67 5.30 -6.83 12.98
C TYR A 67 4.70 -6.72 11.57
N SER A 68 3.90 -7.70 11.14
CA SER A 68 3.12 -7.64 9.90
C SER A 68 1.81 -6.86 10.10
N ILE A 69 1.20 -6.41 9.01
CA ILE A 69 -0.11 -5.73 9.06
C ILE A 69 -1.16 -6.68 9.64
N GLY A 70 -2.11 -6.17 10.44
CA GLY A 70 -3.07 -7.00 11.17
C GLY A 70 -4.01 -7.82 10.29
N GLN A 71 -4.24 -7.39 9.04
CA GLN A 71 -4.96 -8.19 8.03
C GLN A 71 -4.66 -7.66 6.62
N ASN A 72 -4.99 -8.46 5.61
CA ASN A 72 -4.80 -8.09 4.20
C ASN A 72 -5.82 -7.06 3.67
N SER A 73 -7.05 -7.02 4.19
CA SER A 73 -8.06 -6.10 3.65
C SER A 73 -7.92 -4.70 4.26
N VAL A 74 -7.29 -3.79 3.51
CA VAL A 74 -7.00 -2.41 3.95
C VAL A 74 -7.94 -1.44 3.24
N TRP A 75 -8.68 -0.65 4.01
CA TRP A 75 -9.79 0.16 3.51
C TRP A 75 -9.45 1.64 3.36
N THR A 76 -8.53 2.14 4.16
CA THR A 76 -8.13 3.54 4.14
C THR A 76 -6.75 3.68 4.76
N GLY A 77 -6.12 4.83 4.53
CA GLY A 77 -4.88 5.17 5.20
C GLY A 77 -4.63 6.67 5.20
N VAL A 78 -3.80 7.12 6.13
CA VAL A 78 -3.35 8.51 6.20
C VAL A 78 -1.97 8.56 6.84
N GLU A 79 -1.13 9.47 6.35
CA GLU A 79 0.14 9.81 6.98
C GLU A 79 -0.08 10.82 8.11
N ASP A 80 0.53 10.57 9.27
CA ASP A 80 0.54 11.52 10.37
C ASP A 80 1.73 12.49 10.31
N SER A 81 1.72 13.50 11.18
CA SER A 81 2.78 14.52 11.27
C SER A 81 4.19 13.98 11.61
N LYS A 82 4.31 12.69 11.94
CA LYS A 82 5.58 12.00 12.22
C LYS A 82 5.94 11.03 11.09
N ASN A 83 5.30 11.17 9.92
CA ASN A 83 5.48 10.33 8.74
C ASN A 83 5.12 8.86 8.97
N ARG A 84 4.31 8.56 9.99
CA ARG A 84 3.81 7.20 10.22
C ARG A 84 2.46 7.04 9.56
N LEU A 85 2.13 5.82 9.15
CA LEU A 85 0.89 5.56 8.43
C LEU A 85 -0.12 4.90 9.33
N TRP A 86 -1.29 5.52 9.44
CA TRP A 86 -2.45 4.93 10.09
C TRP A 86 -3.32 4.28 9.04
N LEU A 87 -3.57 2.98 9.17
CA LEU A 87 -4.27 2.17 8.18
C LEU A 87 -5.55 1.62 8.81
N GLY A 88 -6.69 1.87 8.16
CA GLY A 88 -7.98 1.30 8.53
C GLY A 88 -8.14 -0.10 7.95
N LEU A 89 -8.30 -1.08 8.83
CA LEU A 89 -8.50 -2.48 8.50
C LEU A 89 -9.99 -2.83 8.56
N ARG A 90 -10.44 -3.82 7.77
CA ARG A 90 -11.86 -4.20 7.70
C ARG A 90 -12.42 -4.66 9.05
N THR A 91 -11.67 -5.48 9.80
CA THR A 91 -12.12 -6.11 11.05
C THR A 91 -11.14 -5.92 12.20
N GLU A 92 -9.84 -5.83 11.92
CA GLU A 92 -8.79 -5.64 12.93
C GLU A 92 -8.55 -4.18 13.37
N GLY A 93 -9.48 -3.28 13.07
CA GLY A 93 -9.41 -1.89 13.53
C GLY A 93 -8.34 -1.06 12.81
N LEU A 94 -7.29 -0.65 13.52
CA LEU A 94 -6.23 0.22 13.00
C LEU A 94 -4.87 -0.47 13.06
N SER A 95 -4.05 -0.25 12.04
CA SER A 95 -2.64 -0.62 12.04
C SER A 95 -1.77 0.60 11.82
N LEU A 96 -0.72 0.75 12.62
CA LEU A 96 0.26 1.82 12.51
C LEU A 96 1.54 1.28 11.87
N PHE A 97 1.93 1.80 10.72
CA PHE A 97 3.22 1.52 10.09
C PHE A 97 4.25 2.60 10.45
N ASP A 98 5.39 2.18 11.00
CA ASP A 98 6.55 3.05 11.23
C ASP A 98 7.61 2.84 10.13
N PRO A 99 7.77 3.80 9.20
CA PRO A 99 8.71 3.65 8.09
C PRO A 99 10.17 3.63 8.52
N ASN A 100 10.51 4.08 9.72
CA ASN A 100 11.91 4.03 10.20
C ASN A 100 12.32 2.62 10.62
N THR A 101 11.35 1.78 10.97
CA THR A 101 11.60 0.40 11.42
C THR A 101 11.02 -0.65 10.48
N GLU A 102 10.20 -0.23 9.53
CA GLU A 102 9.43 -1.08 8.61
C GLU A 102 8.54 -2.09 9.34
N LYS A 103 7.96 -1.66 10.47
CA LYS A 103 7.11 -2.50 11.32
C LYS A 103 5.70 -1.96 11.42
N PHE A 104 4.75 -2.89 11.48
CA PHE A 104 3.36 -2.62 11.82
C PHE A 104 3.12 -2.83 13.31
N HIS A 105 2.23 -2.02 13.87
CA HIS A 105 1.69 -2.12 15.21
C HIS A 105 0.16 -2.13 15.12
N ASN A 106 -0.45 -3.25 15.48
CA ASN A 106 -1.89 -3.50 15.43
C ASN A 106 -2.51 -3.40 16.83
#